data_AF-A0A3C1M642-F1
#
_entry.id   AF-A0A3C1M642-F1
#
_cell.length_a   1.000
_cell.length_b   1.000
_cell.length_c   1.000
_cell.angle_alpha   90.00
_cell.angle_beta   90.00
_cell.angle_gamma   90.00
#
_symmetry.space_group_name_H-M   'P 1'
#
loop_
_entity.id
_entity.type
_entity.pdbx_description
1 polymer ?
#
loop_
_entity_poly.entity_id
_entity_poly.type
_entity_poly.pdbx_seq_one_letter_code
_entity_poly.pdbx_strand_id
1 'polypeptide(L)'
;MTPAEVADALYKLIPRRVSVELLSEYGIEGQEEHEETMTRELLSFTLYWVHAAVNAHIPRKYREVLFQRVLELIQADWAATFKLESVKWEDYLVEMEERRALYAPVGDYEGGAMAASEEISDLLENQCLIQPEDRPKLLVLLPDLVPLDKYQELLSQCV
;
A
#
# COMPACT_ATOMS: atom_id res chain seq x y z
N MET A 1 22.28 6.03 4.06
CA MET A 1 21.36 5.66 5.16
C MET A 1 21.57 4.19 5.49
N THR A 2 21.41 3.81 6.75
CA THR A 2 21.36 2.40 7.16
C THR A 2 20.05 1.76 6.72
N PRO A 3 19.97 0.42 6.59
CA PRO A 3 18.71 -0.26 6.27
C PRO A 3 17.56 0.07 7.24
N ALA A 4 17.86 0.32 8.51
CA ALA A 4 16.86 0.72 9.51
C ALA A 4 16.30 2.12 9.23
N GLU A 5 17.16 3.10 8.94
CA GLU A 5 16.74 4.47 8.61
C GLU A 5 15.91 4.49 7.32
N VAL A 6 16.24 3.64 6.35
CA VAL A 6 15.48 3.51 5.10
C VAL A 6 14.11 2.88 5.36
N ALA A 7 14.03 1.86 6.20
CA ALA A 7 12.73 1.29 6.60
C ALA A 7 11.85 2.32 7.31
N ASP A 8 12.41 3.10 8.23
CA ASP A 8 11.68 4.18 8.92
C ASP A 8 11.20 5.26 7.93
N ALA A 9 11.99 5.58 6.90
CA ALA A 9 11.63 6.55 5.89
C ALA A 9 10.56 6.02 4.91
N LEU A 10 10.64 4.75 4.49
CA LEU A 10 9.59 4.10 3.70
C LEU A 10 8.28 4.08 4.48
N TYR A 11 8.33 3.70 5.75
CA TYR A 11 7.17 3.66 6.63
C TYR A 11 6.46 5.02 6.75
N LYS A 12 7.19 6.14 6.64
CA LYS A 12 6.60 7.49 6.65
C LYS A 12 5.85 7.85 5.36
N LEU A 13 6.14 7.15 4.26
CA LEU A 13 5.45 7.33 2.98
C LEU A 13 4.20 6.46 2.86
N ILE A 14 4.05 5.45 3.71
CA ILE A 14 2.89 4.56 3.70
C ILE A 14 1.66 5.34 4.18
N PRO A 15 0.53 5.27 3.45
CA PRO A 15 -0.70 5.93 3.86
C PRO A 15 -1.16 5.34 5.19
N ARG A 16 -1.70 6.21 6.06
CA ARG A 16 -2.16 5.82 7.39
C ARG A 16 -3.56 5.22 7.28
N ARG A 17 -4.54 5.82 7.94
CA ARG A 17 -5.95 5.51 7.73
C ARG A 17 -6.45 6.18 6.44
N VAL A 18 -7.22 5.44 5.66
CA VAL A 18 -7.97 5.97 4.52
C VAL A 18 -9.35 6.34 5.03
N SER A 19 -9.53 7.61 5.36
CA SER A 19 -10.80 8.12 5.90
C SER A 19 -11.73 8.62 4.80
N VAL A 20 -13.01 8.77 5.12
CA VAL A 20 -14.01 9.39 4.24
C VAL A 20 -13.57 10.80 3.84
N GLU A 21 -12.94 11.56 4.74
CA GLU A 21 -12.42 12.88 4.40
C GLU A 21 -11.35 12.80 3.31
N LEU A 22 -10.38 11.88 3.43
CA LEU A 22 -9.36 11.69 2.39
C LEU A 22 -10.00 11.33 1.04
N LEU A 23 -10.94 10.40 1.01
CA LEU A 23 -11.65 10.02 -0.22
C LEU A 23 -12.41 11.21 -0.84
N SER A 24 -13.02 12.04 0.01
CA SER A 24 -13.77 13.22 -0.43
C SER A 24 -12.90 14.30 -1.09
N GLU A 25 -11.61 14.40 -0.73
CA GLU A 25 -10.66 15.31 -1.39
C GLU A 25 -10.46 14.96 -2.87
N TYR A 26 -10.68 13.70 -3.24
CA TYR A 26 -10.64 13.21 -4.62
C TYR A 26 -12.03 13.10 -5.24
N GLY A 27 -13.08 13.50 -4.51
CA GLY A 27 -14.48 13.42 -4.92
C GLY A 27 -15.06 12.01 -4.90
N ILE A 28 -14.45 11.08 -4.16
CA ILE A 28 -14.94 9.71 -3.97
C ILE A 28 -15.86 9.70 -2.74
N GLU A 29 -17.07 9.16 -2.88
CA GLU A 29 -18.00 9.03 -1.76
C GLU A 29 -17.63 7.81 -0.91
N GLY A 30 -17.14 8.06 0.31
CA GLY A 30 -16.81 7.03 1.28
C GLY A 30 -17.91 6.79 2.32
N GLN A 31 -17.83 5.66 3.02
CA GLN A 31 -18.67 5.33 4.17
C GLN A 31 -17.77 5.00 5.37
N GLU A 32 -18.08 5.54 6.55
CA GLU A 32 -17.27 5.32 7.76
C GLU A 32 -17.09 3.83 8.10
N GLU A 33 -18.15 3.02 7.87
CA GLU A 33 -18.14 1.57 8.08
C GLU A 33 -17.18 0.80 7.14
N HIS A 34 -16.76 1.44 6.04
CA HIS A 34 -15.85 0.86 5.06
C HIS A 34 -14.40 1.33 5.23
N GLU A 35 -14.11 2.29 6.12
CA GLU A 35 -12.77 2.86 6.26
C GLU A 35 -11.72 1.82 6.64
N GLU A 36 -12.05 0.85 7.48
CA GLU A 36 -11.12 -0.22 7.86
C GLU A 36 -10.76 -1.12 6.67
N THR A 37 -11.77 -1.56 5.90
CA THR A 37 -11.54 -2.41 4.72
C THR A 37 -10.80 -1.63 3.63
N MET A 38 -11.20 -0.39 3.36
CA MET A 38 -10.50 0.48 2.42
C MET A 38 -9.04 0.70 2.82
N THR A 39 -8.79 0.96 4.10
CA THR A 39 -7.43 1.14 4.63
C THR A 39 -6.60 -0.12 4.40
N ARG A 40 -7.14 -1.31 4.66
CA ARG A 40 -6.41 -2.57 4.45
C ARG A 40 -6.09 -2.84 2.98
N GLU A 41 -7.06 -2.64 2.08
CA GLU A 41 -6.85 -2.90 0.65
C GLU A 41 -5.81 -1.91 0.05
N LEU A 42 -5.90 -0.62 0.37
CA LEU A 42 -4.90 0.37 -0.08
C LEU A 42 -3.53 0.18 0.59
N LEU A 43 -3.49 -0.27 1.84
CA LEU A 43 -2.24 -0.63 2.51
C LEU A 43 -1.57 -1.84 1.84
N SER A 44 -2.35 -2.87 1.49
CA SER A 44 -1.86 -4.06 0.78
C SER A 44 -1.30 -3.70 -0.61
N PHE A 45 -1.99 -2.82 -1.34
CA PHE A 45 -1.49 -2.29 -2.61
C PHE A 45 -0.20 -1.48 -2.44
N THR A 46 -0.13 -0.63 -1.41
CA THR A 46 1.08 0.12 -1.11
C THR A 46 2.25 -0.80 -0.77
N LEU A 47 2.01 -1.84 0.04
CA LEU A 47 3.03 -2.79 0.46
C LEU A 47 3.52 -3.68 -0.69
N TYR A 48 2.67 -3.97 -1.68
CA TYR A 48 3.10 -4.59 -2.93
C TYR A 48 4.19 -3.76 -3.61
N TRP A 49 3.95 -2.45 -3.78
CA TRP A 49 4.92 -1.55 -4.43
C TRP A 49 6.16 -1.27 -3.60
N VAL A 50 6.03 -1.15 -2.28
CA VAL A 50 7.19 -1.04 -1.37
C VAL A 50 8.06 -2.30 -1.51
N HIS A 51 7.46 -3.48 -1.52
CA HIS A 51 8.20 -4.73 -1.71
C HIS A 51 8.85 -4.83 -3.09
N ALA A 52 8.14 -4.45 -4.15
CA ALA A 52 8.68 -4.41 -5.52
C ALA A 52 9.90 -3.47 -5.61
N ALA A 53 9.78 -2.26 -5.06
CA ALA A 53 10.87 -1.27 -5.04
C ALA A 53 12.08 -1.78 -4.25
N VAL A 54 11.87 -2.37 -3.08
CA VAL A 54 12.94 -2.99 -2.28
C VAL A 54 13.63 -4.11 -3.08
N ASN A 55 12.88 -4.96 -3.77
CA ASN A 55 13.45 -6.02 -4.61
C ASN A 55 14.21 -5.52 -5.82
N ALA A 56 13.82 -4.38 -6.39
CA ALA A 56 14.50 -3.78 -7.52
C ALA A 56 15.83 -3.11 -7.11
N HIS A 57 15.86 -2.43 -5.96
CA HIS A 57 16.95 -1.50 -5.63
C HIS A 57 17.88 -1.95 -4.49
N ILE A 58 17.47 -2.88 -3.62
CA ILE A 58 18.26 -3.29 -2.46
C ILE A 58 19.01 -4.60 -2.72
N PRO A 59 20.26 -4.78 -2.24
CA PRO A 59 20.96 -6.06 -2.33
C PRO A 59 20.20 -7.19 -1.65
N ARG A 60 20.16 -8.38 -2.28
CA ARG A 60 19.35 -9.53 -1.85
C ARG A 60 19.45 -9.87 -0.36
N LYS A 61 20.65 -9.78 0.23
CA LYS A 61 20.90 -10.08 1.66
C LYS A 61 20.19 -9.15 2.65
N TYR A 62 19.69 -8.00 2.22
CA TYR A 62 19.05 -7.00 3.10
C TYR A 62 17.55 -6.80 2.84
N ARG A 63 17.01 -7.35 1.74
CA ARG A 63 15.62 -7.11 1.32
C ARG A 63 14.60 -7.55 2.36
N GLU A 64 14.73 -8.80 2.82
CA GLU A 64 13.83 -9.39 3.80
C GLU A 64 13.88 -8.65 5.13
N VAL A 65 15.09 -8.37 5.63
CA VAL A 65 15.28 -7.63 6.88
C VAL A 65 14.66 -6.24 6.82
N LEU A 66 14.85 -5.53 5.71
CA LEU A 66 14.30 -4.19 5.52
C LEU A 66 12.77 -4.23 5.40
N PHE A 67 12.21 -5.14 4.61
CA PHE A 67 10.76 -5.26 4.45
C PHE A 67 10.09 -5.70 5.76
N GLN A 68 10.68 -6.66 6.47
CA GLN A 68 10.20 -7.07 7.78
C GLN A 68 10.21 -5.92 8.77
N ARG A 69 11.23 -5.05 8.73
CA ARG A 69 11.27 -3.86 9.58
C ARG A 69 10.13 -2.89 9.28
N VAL A 70 9.75 -2.72 8.01
CA VAL A 70 8.57 -1.91 7.64
C VAL A 70 7.30 -2.53 8.22
N LEU A 71 7.13 -3.84 8.13
CA LEU A 71 5.98 -4.56 8.70
C LEU A 71 5.89 -4.42 10.22
N GLU A 72 7.02 -4.51 10.94
CA GLU A 72 7.08 -4.29 12.39
C GLU A 72 6.62 -2.88 12.80
N LEU A 73 7.01 -1.85 12.03
CA LEU A 73 6.59 -0.47 12.28
C LEU A 73 5.09 -0.28 12.06
N ILE A 74 4.51 -0.94 11.06
CA ILE A 74 3.06 -0.93 10.81
C ILE A 74 2.34 -1.65 11.94
N GLN A 75 2.80 -2.82 12.34
CA GLN A 75 2.22 -3.61 13.43
C GLN A 75 2.21 -2.82 14.75
N ALA A 76 3.29 -2.12 15.07
CA ALA A 76 3.39 -1.29 16.27
C ALA A 76 2.32 -0.19 16.32
N ASP A 77 1.94 0.32 15.15
CA ASP A 77 1.00 1.44 14.99
C ASP A 77 -0.40 1.01 14.54
N TRP A 78 -0.66 -0.30 14.48
CA TRP A 78 -1.83 -0.91 13.87
C TRP A 78 -3.15 -0.35 14.41
N ALA A 79 -3.35 -0.38 15.73
CA ALA A 79 -4.52 0.18 16.38
C ALA A 79 -4.48 1.71 16.49
N ALA A 80 -3.30 2.28 16.73
CA ALA A 80 -3.18 3.70 17.06
C ALA A 80 -3.39 4.60 15.83
N THR A 81 -2.69 4.28 14.75
CA THR A 81 -2.53 5.12 13.56
C THR A 81 -3.38 4.62 12.39
N PHE A 82 -3.44 3.30 12.17
CA PHE A 82 -4.21 2.72 11.06
C PHE A 82 -5.68 2.48 11.43
N LYS A 83 -6.03 2.43 12.73
CA LYS A 83 -7.39 2.15 13.23
C LYS A 83 -7.91 0.78 12.78
N LEU A 84 -7.07 -0.25 12.90
CA LEU A 84 -7.37 -1.61 12.44
C LEU A 84 -7.40 -2.63 13.60
N GLU A 85 -7.69 -2.20 14.83
CA GLU A 85 -7.74 -3.07 16.01
C GLU A 85 -8.77 -4.21 15.91
N SER A 86 -9.77 -4.08 15.04
CA SER A 86 -10.79 -5.09 14.77
C SER A 86 -10.24 -6.31 14.00
N VAL A 87 -9.14 -6.13 13.27
CA VAL A 87 -8.49 -7.15 12.44
C VAL A 87 -7.18 -7.56 13.09
N LYS A 88 -6.99 -8.87 13.27
CA LYS A 88 -5.73 -9.38 13.80
C LYS A 88 -4.62 -9.18 12.79
N TRP A 89 -3.45 -8.81 13.28
CA TRP A 89 -2.27 -8.62 12.44
C TRP A 89 -1.94 -9.86 11.60
N GLU A 90 -2.06 -11.05 12.18
CA GLU A 90 -1.76 -12.31 11.48
C GLU A 90 -2.74 -12.58 10.34
N ASP A 91 -4.01 -12.23 10.52
CA ASP A 91 -5.04 -12.37 9.49
C ASP A 91 -4.77 -11.37 8.34
N TYR A 92 -4.35 -10.15 8.68
CA TYR A 92 -3.94 -9.15 7.70
C TYR A 92 -2.71 -9.58 6.88
N LEU A 93 -1.71 -10.22 7.49
CA LEU A 93 -0.53 -10.69 6.74
C LEU A 93 -0.91 -11.72 5.66
N VAL A 94 -1.92 -12.56 5.92
CA VAL A 94 -2.44 -13.51 4.92
C VAL A 94 -3.11 -12.74 3.77
N GLU A 95 -4.00 -11.81 4.10
CA GLU A 95 -4.68 -10.95 3.12
C GLU A 95 -3.68 -10.17 2.24
N MET A 96 -2.64 -9.60 2.84
CA MET A 96 -1.59 -8.87 2.14
C MET A 96 -0.86 -9.75 1.12
N GLU A 97 -0.56 -11.01 1.46
CA GLU A 97 0.07 -11.94 0.52
C GLU A 97 -0.89 -12.41 -0.59
N GLU A 98 -2.18 -12.56 -0.31
CA GLU A 98 -3.19 -12.81 -1.34
C GLU A 98 -3.26 -11.65 -2.35
N ARG A 99 -3.24 -10.40 -1.85
CA ARG A 99 -3.26 -9.17 -2.68
C ARG A 99 -1.99 -9.04 -3.50
N ARG A 100 -0.84 -9.38 -2.92
CA ARG A 100 0.42 -9.47 -3.66
C ARG A 100 0.33 -10.47 -4.82
N ALA A 101 -0.27 -11.64 -4.59
CA ALA A 101 -0.45 -12.64 -5.64
C ALA A 101 -1.40 -12.19 -6.76
N LEU A 102 -2.36 -11.31 -6.43
CA LEU A 102 -3.25 -10.66 -7.40
C LEU A 102 -2.49 -9.64 -8.26
N TYR A 103 -1.65 -8.79 -7.67
CA TYR A 103 -0.99 -7.69 -8.38
C TYR A 103 0.27 -8.12 -9.14
N ALA A 104 1.04 -9.09 -8.63
CA ALA A 104 2.33 -9.48 -9.22
C ALA A 104 2.28 -9.86 -10.72
N PRO A 105 1.28 -10.62 -11.21
CA PRO A 105 1.19 -10.98 -12.63
C PRO A 105 1.11 -9.78 -13.60
N VAL A 106 0.59 -8.64 -13.14
CA VAL A 106 0.38 -7.45 -13.97
C VAL A 106 1.35 -6.32 -13.65
N GLY A 107 1.81 -6.21 -12.40
CA GLY A 107 2.64 -5.11 -11.92
C GLY A 107 4.12 -5.23 -12.27
N ASP A 108 4.62 -6.43 -12.59
CA ASP A 108 6.05 -6.71 -12.82
C ASP A 108 6.57 -6.32 -14.23
N TYR A 109 5.75 -5.67 -15.06
CA TYR A 109 6.08 -5.28 -16.44
C TYR A 109 6.05 -3.75 -16.66
N GLU A 110 6.56 -3.29 -17.80
CA GLU A 110 6.46 -1.88 -18.20
C GLU A 110 4.98 -1.47 -18.32
N GLY A 111 4.57 -0.41 -17.61
CA GLY A 111 3.16 -0.02 -17.45
C GLY A 111 2.42 -0.74 -16.32
N GLY A 112 3.09 -1.61 -15.56
CA GLY A 112 2.48 -2.43 -14.50
C GLY A 112 1.83 -1.64 -13.36
N ALA A 113 2.28 -0.40 -13.11
CA ALA A 113 1.64 0.50 -12.17
C ALA A 113 0.17 0.76 -12.52
N MET A 114 -0.14 1.02 -13.79
CA MET A 114 -1.50 1.23 -14.25
C MET A 114 -2.31 -0.07 -14.21
N ALA A 115 -1.72 -1.18 -14.68
CA ALA A 115 -2.42 -2.46 -14.70
C ALA A 115 -2.79 -2.96 -13.28
N ALA A 116 -1.88 -2.84 -12.31
CA ALA A 116 -2.20 -3.17 -10.93
C ALA A 116 -3.21 -2.18 -10.30
N SER A 117 -3.22 -0.92 -10.75
CA SER A 117 -4.22 0.07 -10.31
C SER A 117 -5.63 -0.29 -10.80
N GLU A 118 -5.76 -0.86 -12.01
CA GLU A 118 -7.01 -1.42 -12.50
C GLU A 118 -7.43 -2.65 -11.66
N GLU A 119 -6.51 -3.57 -11.34
CA GLU A 119 -6.81 -4.75 -10.50
C GLU A 119 -7.34 -4.38 -9.11
N ILE A 120 -6.74 -3.39 -8.43
CA ILE A 120 -7.30 -2.91 -7.16
C ILE A 120 -8.62 -2.18 -7.36
N SER A 121 -8.81 -1.45 -8.47
CA SER A 121 -10.09 -0.80 -8.76
C SER A 121 -11.21 -1.82 -8.92
N ASP A 122 -10.97 -2.89 -9.69
CA ASP A 122 -11.89 -4.01 -9.83
C ASP A 122 -12.19 -4.67 -8.46
N LEU A 123 -11.17 -4.85 -7.63
CA LEU A 123 -11.34 -5.41 -6.27
C LEU A 123 -12.23 -4.52 -5.39
N LEU A 124 -11.98 -3.21 -5.36
CA LEU A 124 -12.73 -2.27 -4.53
C LEU A 124 -14.19 -2.12 -5.01
N GLU A 125 -14.44 -2.14 -6.32
CA GLU A 125 -15.79 -2.16 -6.88
C GLU A 125 -16.54 -3.46 -6.53
N ASN A 126 -15.89 -4.62 -6.66
CA ASN A 126 -16.49 -5.91 -6.33
C ASN A 126 -16.83 -6.05 -4.84
N GLN A 127 -16.08 -5.35 -3.98
CA GLN A 127 -16.35 -5.26 -2.54
C GLN A 127 -17.36 -4.14 -2.19
N CYS A 128 -17.89 -3.42 -3.19
CA CYS A 128 -18.78 -2.27 -3.02
C CYS A 128 -18.17 -1.14 -2.17
N LEU A 129 -16.83 -1.01 -2.16
CA LEU A 129 -16.12 0.04 -1.42
C LEU A 129 -16.05 1.35 -2.19
N ILE A 130 -16.17 1.29 -3.52
CA ILE A 130 -16.36 2.44 -4.42
C ILE A 130 -17.44 2.11 -5.44
N GLN A 131 -18.01 3.13 -6.07
CA GLN A 131 -18.86 2.96 -7.24
C GLN A 131 -18.04 2.98 -8.55
N PRO A 132 -18.51 2.35 -9.64
CA PRO A 132 -17.79 2.35 -10.92
C PRO A 132 -17.47 3.76 -11.46
N GLU A 133 -18.33 4.75 -11.20
CA GLU A 133 -18.11 6.16 -11.55
C GLU A 133 -16.96 6.82 -10.78
N ASP A 134 -16.53 6.25 -9.66
CA ASP A 134 -15.41 6.74 -8.86
C ASP A 134 -14.07 6.19 -9.35
N ARG A 135 -14.04 5.16 -10.20
CA ARG A 135 -12.80 4.55 -10.72
C ARG A 135 -11.82 5.60 -11.29
N PRO A 136 -12.21 6.56 -12.14
CA PRO A 136 -11.27 7.55 -12.66
C PRO A 136 -10.66 8.41 -11.55
N LYS A 137 -11.37 8.66 -10.45
CA LYS A 137 -10.90 9.43 -9.29
C LYS A 137 -9.93 8.59 -8.46
N LEU A 138 -10.24 7.30 -8.28
CA LEU A 138 -9.35 6.35 -7.63
C LEU A 138 -8.01 6.23 -8.38
N LEU A 139 -8.03 6.18 -9.72
CA LEU A 139 -6.81 6.14 -10.53
C LEU A 139 -5.96 7.42 -10.41
N VAL A 140 -6.51 8.52 -9.92
CA VAL A 140 -5.75 9.73 -9.55
C VAL A 140 -5.20 9.63 -8.11
N LEU A 141 -5.97 9.06 -7.18
CA LEU A 141 -5.56 8.84 -5.79
C LEU A 141 -4.40 7.84 -5.66
N LEU A 142 -4.45 6.72 -6.38
CA LEU A 142 -3.49 5.61 -6.21
C LEU A 142 -2.03 6.03 -6.43
N PRO A 143 -1.67 6.82 -7.46
CA PRO A 143 -0.31 7.35 -7.60
C PRO A 143 0.16 8.25 -6.44
N ASP A 144 -0.75 8.99 -5.79
CA ASP A 144 -0.41 9.84 -4.65
C ASP A 144 -0.15 9.02 -3.38
N LEU A 145 -0.85 7.89 -3.22
CA LEU A 145 -0.61 6.93 -2.14
C LEU A 145 0.63 6.06 -2.37
N VAL A 146 1.02 5.86 -3.62
CA VAL A 146 2.17 5.03 -4.00
C VAL A 146 3.18 5.84 -4.82
N PRO A 147 3.96 6.73 -4.18
CA PRO A 147 4.91 7.57 -4.87
C PRO A 147 6.19 6.78 -5.24
N LEU A 148 6.12 6.00 -6.33
CA LEU A 148 7.21 5.12 -6.79
C LEU A 148 8.56 5.85 -6.95
N ASP A 149 8.54 7.08 -7.46
CA ASP A 149 9.74 7.91 -7.61
C ASP A 149 10.42 8.20 -6.26
N LYS A 150 9.63 8.46 -5.21
CA LYS A 150 10.15 8.68 -3.85
C LYS A 150 10.73 7.40 -3.25
N TYR A 151 10.12 6.24 -3.53
CA TYR A 151 10.67 4.96 -3.11
C TYR A 151 12.03 4.71 -3.75
N GLN A 152 12.14 4.93 -5.06
CA GLN A 152 13.40 4.76 -5.79
C GLN A 152 14.49 5.72 -5.26
N GLU A 153 14.17 7.00 -5.10
CA GLU A 153 15.10 8.00 -4.57
C GLU A 153 15.62 7.58 -3.18
N LEU A 154 14.71 7.21 -2.28
CA LEU A 154 15.06 6.80 -0.93
C LEU A 154 15.93 5.54 -0.91
N LEU A 155 15.56 4.52 -1.68
CA LEU A 155 16.28 3.23 -1.70
C LEU A 155 17.66 3.37 -2.33
N SER A 156 17.85 4.30 -3.27
CA SER A 156 19.17 4.61 -3.85
C SER A 156 20.18 5.13 -2.82
N GLN A 157 19.70 5.65 -1.69
CA GLN A 157 20.53 6.17 -0.59
C GLN A 157 20.89 5.10 0.45
N CYS A 158 20.40 3.87 0.29
CA CYS A 158 20.74 2.72 1.12
C CYS A 158 22.09 2.14 0.68
N VAL A 159 23.14 2.29 1.51
CA VAL A 159 24.51 1.82 1.23
C VAL A 159 24.90 0.72 2.22
#